data_AF-A0A1E5A491-F1
#
_entry.id   AF-A0A1E5A491-F1
#
_cell.length_a   1.000
_cell.length_b   1.000
_cell.length_c   1.000
_cell.angle_alpha   90.00
_cell.angle_beta   90.00
_cell.angle_gamma   90.00
#
_symmetry.space_group_name_H-M   'P 1'
#
loop_
_entity.id
_entity.type
_entity.pdbx_description
1 polymer ?
#
loop_
_entity_poly.entity_id
_entity_poly.type
_entity_poly.pdbx_seq_one_letter_code
_entity_poly.pdbx_strand_id
1 'polypeptide(L)'
;MMSGAFANTMVVVVLVSVGLLTQPTAHDWYQARYELLFLTYIGVLMGMFAWTAGSRRVEPLNAMLFTNLIPVSTFAVRYFQGYRFSVLELVGALMVISALVLQNIVLRRRQSVKVS
;
A
#
# COMPACT_ATOMS: atom_id res chain seq x y z
N MET A 1 -6.49 6.54 -12.79
CA MET A 1 -5.11 6.75 -12.27
C MET A 1 -4.74 8.23 -12.25
N MET A 2 -5.01 9.01 -13.30
CA MET A 2 -4.81 10.47 -13.31
C MET A 2 -5.51 11.20 -12.15
N SER A 3 -6.75 10.84 -11.80
CA SER A 3 -7.50 11.49 -10.72
C SER A 3 -6.79 11.49 -9.36
N GLY A 4 -6.11 10.40 -8.99
CA GLY A 4 -5.39 10.30 -7.72
C GLY A 4 -4.11 11.13 -7.67
N ALA A 5 -3.33 11.12 -8.76
CA ALA A 5 -2.13 11.95 -8.86
C ALA A 5 -2.49 13.44 -8.86
N PHE A 6 -3.53 13.82 -9.61
CA PHE A 6 -4.03 15.20 -9.61
C PHE A 6 -4.54 15.62 -8.23
N ALA A 7 -5.32 14.77 -7.55
CA ALA A 7 -5.79 15.06 -6.21
C ALA A 7 -4.63 15.25 -5.23
N ASN A 8 -3.62 14.37 -5.26
CA ASN A 8 -2.45 14.48 -4.40
C ASN A 8 -1.65 15.76 -4.68
N THR A 9 -1.39 16.07 -5.95
CA THR A 9 -0.69 17.31 -6.33
C THR A 9 -1.48 18.54 -5.88
N MET A 10 -2.80 18.55 -6.05
CA MET A 10 -3.65 19.67 -5.63
C MET A 10 -3.60 19.86 -4.11
N VAL A 11 -3.69 18.78 -3.35
CA VAL A 11 -3.55 18.82 -1.88
C VAL A 11 -2.18 19.37 -1.48
N VAL A 12 -1.10 18.89 -2.09
CA VAL A 12 0.26 19.38 -1.80
C VAL A 12 0.40 20.86 -2.12
N VAL A 13 -0.11 21.33 -3.28
CA VAL A 13 -0.06 22.75 -3.66
C VAL A 13 -0.81 23.62 -2.65
N VAL A 14 -2.00 23.20 -2.20
CA VAL A 14 -2.77 23.92 -1.18
C VAL A 14 -2.02 23.94 0.15
N LEU A 15 -1.47 22.81 0.59
CA LEU A 15 -0.75 22.73 1.87
C LEU A 15 0.55 23.54 1.89
N VAL A 16 1.26 23.61 0.75
CA VAL A 16 2.42 24.49 0.59
C VAL A 16 2.00 25.97 0.58
N SER A 17 0.90 26.32 -0.10
CA SER A 17 0.47 27.72 -0.19
C SER A 17 -0.02 28.30 1.15
N VAL A 18 -0.59 27.47 2.02
CA VAL A 18 -0.95 27.86 3.39
C VAL A 18 0.19 27.71 4.41
N GLY A 19 1.40 27.32 3.96
CA GLY A 19 2.60 27.22 4.80
C GLY A 19 2.64 26.01 5.74
N LEU A 20 1.76 25.02 5.55
CA LEU A 20 1.75 23.79 6.36
C LEU A 20 2.79 22.76 5.91
N LEU A 21 3.26 22.84 4.66
CA LEU A 21 4.35 22.04 4.13
C LEU A 21 5.47 22.95 3.62
N THR A 22 6.71 22.60 3.96
CA THR A 22 7.90 23.25 3.41
C THR A 22 8.16 22.73 2.00
N GLN A 23 8.35 23.65 1.04
CA GLN A 23 8.77 23.26 -0.30
C GLN A 23 10.23 22.79 -0.29
N PRO A 24 10.55 21.58 -0.80
CA PRO A 24 11.91 21.08 -0.83
C PRO A 24 12.78 21.96 -1.73
N THR A 25 14.02 22.22 -1.30
CA THR A 25 15.01 22.97 -2.07
C THR A 25 15.57 22.12 -3.22
N ALA A 26 16.19 22.76 -4.22
CA ALA A 26 16.87 22.03 -5.29
C ALA A 26 17.95 21.06 -4.77
N HIS A 27 18.55 21.37 -3.61
CA HIS A 27 19.53 20.51 -2.97
C HIS A 27 18.90 19.24 -2.39
N ASP A 28 17.72 19.35 -1.76
CA ASP A 28 16.98 18.20 -1.20
C ASP A 28 16.58 17.21 -2.30
N TRP A 29 16.11 17.73 -3.44
CA TRP A 29 15.83 16.93 -4.63
C TRP A 29 17.06 16.21 -5.17
N TYR A 30 18.20 16.90 -5.19
CA TYR A 30 19.46 16.29 -5.63
C TYR A 30 19.92 15.20 -4.67
N GLN A 31 19.82 15.41 -3.35
CA GLN A 31 20.19 14.40 -2.37
C GLN A 31 19.31 13.14 -2.49
N ALA A 32 17.99 13.31 -2.59
CA ALA A 32 17.02 12.22 -2.66
C ALA A 32 16.92 11.54 -4.05
N ARG A 33 17.75 11.94 -5.02
CA ARG A 33 17.58 11.52 -6.42
C ARG A 33 17.63 10.00 -6.59
N TYR A 34 18.51 9.31 -5.88
CA TYR A 34 18.65 7.86 -6.06
C TYR A 34 17.52 7.10 -5.38
N GLU A 35 17.05 7.57 -4.23
CA GLU A 35 15.89 7.06 -3.52
C GLU A 35 14.64 7.22 -4.38
N LEU A 36 14.44 8.39 -4.98
CA LEU A 36 13.32 8.67 -5.87
C LEU A 36 13.37 7.81 -7.13
N LEU A 37 14.54 7.65 -7.75
CA LEU A 37 14.72 6.78 -8.91
C LEU A 37 14.40 5.33 -8.55
N PHE A 38 14.94 4.83 -7.43
CA PHE A 38 14.68 3.47 -6.97
C PHE A 38 13.19 3.23 -6.71
N LEU A 39 12.54 4.10 -5.95
CA LEU A 39 11.11 3.98 -5.65
C LEU A 39 10.26 4.05 -6.92
N THR A 40 10.60 4.92 -7.86
CA THR A 40 9.84 5.09 -9.11
C THR A 40 9.98 3.88 -10.02
N TYR A 41 11.21 3.48 -10.34
CA TYR A 41 11.45 2.42 -11.31
C TYR A 41 11.27 1.03 -10.71
N ILE A 42 11.84 0.77 -9.53
CA ILE A 42 11.80 -0.56 -8.92
C ILE A 42 10.53 -0.72 -8.09
N GLY A 43 10.25 0.24 -7.21
CA GLY A 43 9.09 0.16 -6.31
C GLY A 43 7.76 0.18 -7.07
N VAL A 44 7.53 1.20 -7.90
CA VAL A 44 6.24 1.40 -8.58
C VAL A 44 6.19 0.69 -9.91
N LEU A 45 7.11 0.98 -10.83
CA LEU A 45 6.99 0.53 -12.23
C LEU A 45 7.20 -0.98 -12.36
N MET A 46 8.31 -1.51 -11.85
CA MET A 46 8.58 -2.96 -11.83
C MET A 46 7.61 -3.69 -10.91
N GLY A 47 7.28 -3.14 -9.74
CA GLY A 47 6.27 -3.69 -8.84
C GLY A 47 4.90 -3.86 -9.51
N MET A 48 4.46 -2.86 -10.27
CA MET A 48 3.20 -2.93 -11.03
C MET A 48 3.24 -3.96 -12.15
N PHE A 49 4.37 -4.10 -12.86
CA PHE A 49 4.52 -5.17 -13.84
C PHE A 49 4.50 -6.55 -13.20
N ALA A 50 5.23 -6.74 -12.10
CA ALA A 50 5.23 -7.98 -11.34
C ALA A 50 3.82 -8.32 -10.83
N TRP A 51 3.10 -7.33 -10.30
CA TRP A 51 1.71 -7.48 -9.86
C TRP A 51 0.80 -7.87 -11.02
N THR A 52 0.84 -7.13 -12.14
CA THR A 52 -0.02 -7.39 -13.31
C THR A 52 0.27 -8.76 -13.93
N ALA A 53 1.55 -9.14 -14.01
CA ALA A 53 1.99 -10.41 -14.53
C ALA A 53 1.63 -11.57 -13.58
N GLY A 54 1.72 -11.36 -12.27
CA GLY A 54 1.32 -12.31 -11.24
C GLY A 54 -0.20 -12.51 -11.22
N SER A 55 -0.97 -11.42 -11.16
CA SER A 55 -2.43 -11.46 -11.08
C SER A 55 -3.09 -12.11 -12.29
N ARG A 56 -2.44 -12.08 -13.47
CA ARG A 56 -2.89 -12.81 -14.66
C ARG A 56 -2.65 -14.32 -14.57
N ARG A 57 -1.65 -14.75 -13.81
CA ARG A 57 -1.28 -16.17 -13.65
C ARG A 57 -2.01 -16.85 -12.51
N VAL A 58 -2.46 -16.11 -11.50
CA VAL A 58 -3.22 -16.67 -10.37
C VAL A 58 -4.72 -16.52 -10.60
N GLU A 59 -5.51 -17.49 -10.14
CA GLU A 59 -6.97 -17.39 -10.14
C GLU A 59 -7.43 -16.13 -9.37
N PRO A 60 -8.48 -15.42 -9.82
CA PRO A 60 -8.91 -14.15 -9.21
C PRO A 60 -9.09 -14.20 -7.69
N LEU A 61 -9.52 -15.34 -7.15
CA LEU A 61 -9.62 -15.56 -5.71
C LEU A 61 -8.27 -15.42 -5.00
N ASN A 62 -7.24 -16.09 -5.51
CA ASN A 62 -5.92 -16.10 -4.89
C ASN A 62 -5.25 -14.72 -4.99
N ALA A 63 -5.51 -13.97 -6.06
CA ALA A 63 -5.07 -12.57 -6.17
C ALA A 63 -5.75 -11.66 -5.12
N MET A 64 -7.05 -11.87 -4.86
CA MET A 64 -7.75 -11.17 -3.78
C MET A 64 -7.19 -11.53 -2.40
N LEU A 65 -6.95 -12.82 -2.14
CA LEU A 65 -6.31 -13.28 -0.90
C LEU A 65 -4.90 -12.72 -0.72
N PHE A 66 -4.12 -12.60 -1.81
CA PHE A 66 -2.78 -12.02 -1.76
C PHE A 66 -2.79 -10.53 -1.40
N THR A 67 -3.75 -9.77 -1.93
CA THR A 67 -3.91 -8.34 -1.60
C THR A 67 -4.14 -8.15 -0.10
N ASN A 68 -4.84 -9.10 0.52
CA ASN A 68 -5.11 -9.09 1.96
C ASN A 68 -3.88 -9.37 2.82
N LEU A 69 -2.82 -9.96 2.25
CA LEU A 69 -1.57 -10.22 2.97
C LEU A 69 -0.67 -8.98 3.06
N ILE A 70 -0.82 -8.03 2.14
CA ILE A 70 0.01 -6.81 2.05
C ILE A 70 0.12 -6.05 3.40
N PRO A 71 -0.99 -5.71 4.08
CA PRO A 71 -0.89 -5.02 5.37
C PRO A 71 -0.18 -5.89 6.43
N VAL A 72 -0.47 -7.19 6.50
CA VAL A 72 0.13 -8.09 7.50
C VAL A 72 1.65 -8.20 7.29
N SER A 73 2.10 -8.38 6.05
CA SER A 73 3.53 -8.44 5.73
C SER A 73 4.23 -7.10 6.00
N THR A 74 3.55 -5.97 5.75
CA THR A 74 4.08 -4.64 6.08
C THR A 74 4.35 -4.49 7.57
N PHE A 75 3.40 -4.89 8.43
CA PHE A 75 3.60 -4.89 9.89
C PHE A 75 4.75 -5.81 10.31
N ALA A 76 4.82 -7.01 9.75
CA ALA A 76 5.89 -7.96 10.05
C ALA A 76 7.27 -7.39 9.69
N VAL A 77 7.44 -6.86 8.48
CA VAL A 77 8.71 -6.25 8.04
C VAL A 77 9.10 -5.08 8.95
N ARG A 78 8.16 -4.20 9.29
CA ARG A 78 8.41 -3.07 10.18
C ARG A 78 8.84 -3.51 11.57
N TYR A 79 8.22 -4.55 12.12
CA TYR A 79 8.64 -5.14 13.39
C TYR A 79 10.09 -5.65 13.31
N PHE A 80 10.44 -6.37 12.25
CA PHE A 80 11.81 -6.87 12.03
C PHE A 80 12.83 -5.75 11.82
N GLN A 81 12.42 -4.60 11.29
CA GLN A 81 13.24 -3.39 11.21
C GLN A 81 13.48 -2.71 12.58
N GLY A 82 12.97 -3.28 13.69
CA GLY A 82 13.12 -2.77 15.04
C GLY A 82 12.06 -1.74 15.44
N TYR A 83 11.03 -1.54 14.63
CA TYR A 83 9.94 -0.62 14.96
C TYR A 83 9.06 -1.19 16.08
N ARG A 84 8.90 -0.43 17.16
CA ARG A 84 8.04 -0.79 18.29
C ARG A 84 6.72 -0.06 18.16
N PHE A 85 5.67 -0.80 17.84
CA PHE A 85 4.34 -0.25 17.68
C PHE A 85 3.78 0.26 19.00
N SER A 86 3.16 1.43 18.93
CA SER A 86 2.32 2.00 19.98
C SER A 86 0.99 1.23 20.11
N VAL A 87 0.30 1.44 21.23
CA VAL A 87 -1.01 0.82 21.48
C VAL A 87 -2.03 1.20 20.40
N LEU A 88 -2.03 2.46 19.95
CA LEU A 88 -2.95 2.92 18.89
C LEU A 88 -2.67 2.23 17.55
N GLU A 89 -1.41 2.02 17.20
CA GLU A 89 -1.03 1.28 15.99
C GLU A 89 -1.44 -0.18 16.07
N LEU A 90 -1.32 -0.81 17.25
CA LEU A 90 -1.77 -2.18 17.46
C LEU A 90 -3.29 -2.31 17.36
N VAL A 91 -4.05 -1.34 17.89
CA VAL A 91 -5.52 -1.29 17.72
C VAL A 91 -5.88 -1.14 16.25
N GLY A 92 -5.22 -0.24 15.53
CA GLY A 92 -5.40 -0.10 14.08
C GLY A 92 -5.05 -1.38 13.32
N ALA A 93 -3.95 -2.04 13.68
CA ALA A 93 -3.55 -3.32 13.12
C ALA A 93 -4.59 -4.40 13.37
N LEU A 94 -5.14 -4.49 14.59
CA LEU A 94 -6.21 -5.43 14.94
C LEU A 94 -7.48 -5.17 14.13
N MET A 95 -7.85 -3.91 13.90
CA MET A 95 -9.00 -3.56 13.05
C MET A 95 -8.79 -4.04 11.62
N VAL A 96 -7.61 -3.77 11.04
CA VAL A 96 -7.25 -4.23 9.69
C VAL A 96 -7.26 -5.75 9.63
N ILE A 97 -6.57 -6.45 10.54
CA ILE A 97 -6.54 -7.92 10.60
C ILE A 97 -7.97 -8.49 10.71
N SER A 98 -8.81 -7.90 11.56
CA SER A 98 -10.20 -8.32 11.71
C SER A 98 -10.99 -8.17 10.41
N ALA A 99 -10.87 -7.03 9.74
CA ALA A 99 -11.50 -6.80 8.44
C ALA A 99 -11.04 -7.82 7.38
N LEU A 100 -9.75 -8.16 7.36
CA LEU A 100 -9.18 -9.14 6.44
C LEU A 100 -9.70 -10.56 6.72
N VAL A 101 -9.77 -10.96 7.99
CA VAL A 101 -10.31 -12.27 8.39
C VAL A 101 -11.78 -12.37 8.01
N LEU A 102 -12.59 -11.34 8.29
CA LEU A 102 -13.99 -11.30 7.87
C LEU A 102 -14.12 -11.40 6.36
N GLN A 103 -13.32 -10.64 5.59
CA GLN A 103 -13.36 -10.67 4.14
C GLN A 103 -13.00 -12.06 3.59
N ASN A 104 -11.99 -12.72 4.15
CA ASN A 104 -11.61 -14.09 3.77
C ASN A 104 -12.75 -15.09 4.06
N ILE A 105 -13.40 -15.01 5.22
CA ILE A 105 -14.54 -15.87 5.57
C ILE A 105 -15.70 -15.66 4.58
N VAL A 106 -16.04 -14.42 4.27
CA VAL A 106 -17.12 -14.09 3.32
C VAL A 106 -16.80 -14.62 1.92
N LEU A 107 -15.56 -14.46 1.45
CA LEU A 107 -15.12 -14.99 0.15
C LEU A 107 -15.28 -16.51 0.08
N ARG A 108 -14.83 -17.25 1.11
CA ARG A 108 -14.97 -18.71 1.19
C ARG A 108 -16.44 -19.16 1.20
N ARG A 109 -17.30 -18.47 1.96
CA ARG A 109 -18.74 -18.78 2.01
C ARG A 109 -19.45 -18.53 0.68
N ARG A 110 -19.08 -17.47 -0.06
CA ARG A 110 -19.65 -17.21 -1.38
C ARG A 110 -19.28 -18.27 -2.42
N GLN A 111 -18.14 -18.93 -2.25
CA GLN A 111 -17.72 -20.01 -3.13
C GLN A 111 -18.43 -21.32 -2.84
N SER A 112 -18.64 -21.69 -1.58
CA SER A 112 -19.39 -22.90 -1.24
C SER A 112 -20.83 -22.88 -1.77
N VAL A 113 -21.44 -21.70 -1.88
CA VAL A 113 -22.80 -21.51 -2.43
C VAL A 113 -22.84 -21.56 -3.96
N LYS A 114 -21.73 -21.31 -4.67
CA LYS A 114 -21.66 -21.38 -6.14
C LYS A 114 -21.40 -22.78 -6.69
N VAL A 115 -21.06 -23.73 -5.82
CA VAL A 115 -20.70 -25.12 -6.18
C VAL A 115 -21.81 -26.13 -5.85
N SER A 116 -22.96 -25.66 -5.31
CA SER A 116 -24.20 -26.45 -5.14
C SER A 116 -25.26 -26.00 -6.12
#